data_AF-A0A453NZ58-F1
#
_entry.id   AF-A0A453NZ58-F1
#
_cell.length_a   1.000
_cell.length_b   1.000
_cell.length_c   1.000
_cell.angle_alpha   90.00
_cell.angle_beta   90.00
_cell.angle_gamma   90.00
#
_symmetry.space_group_name_H-M   'P 1'
#
loop_
_entity.id
_entity.type
_entity.pdbx_description
1 polymer ?
#
loop_
_entity_poly.entity_id
_entity_poly.type
_entity_poly.pdbx_seq_one_letter_code
_entity_poly.pdbx_strand_id
1 'polypeptide(L)'
;MRRFNPFGGKVQTGLEGRTIDVRNVKITVRNAIAQGGFSCVYLACDALHSSKQYALKHIICNDSESLDLVMKEIQVMNLLKGHANVVTLVAHDVFDMGRTKEALLVMEFCEKSLVSAMESRGTGYYEEKKALLIFRDVCNAVFAMHGQSPPIAHRYMESVIYRY
;
A
#
# COMPACT_ATOMS: atom_id res chain seq x y z
N MET A 1 15.98 -20.97 19.48
CA MET A 1 14.70 -20.50 20.06
C MET A 1 13.68 -20.40 18.92
N ARG A 2 12.67 -21.27 18.88
CA ARG A 2 11.70 -21.34 17.76
C ARG A 2 10.70 -20.19 17.90
N ARG A 3 10.59 -19.33 16.88
CA ARG A 3 9.57 -18.27 16.81
C ARG A 3 8.21 -18.93 16.57
N PHE A 4 7.28 -18.73 17.51
CA PHE A 4 5.86 -19.02 17.33
C PHE A 4 5.32 -18.07 16.26
N ASN A 5 4.73 -18.61 15.19
CA ASN A 5 4.00 -17.84 14.20
C ASN A 5 2.50 -18.13 14.36
N PRO A 6 1.72 -17.29 15.08
CA PRO A 6 0.32 -17.56 15.40
C PRO A 6 -0.65 -17.36 14.22
N PHE A 7 -0.15 -16.99 13.02
CA PHE A 7 -0.97 -16.76 11.83
C PHE A 7 -0.67 -17.79 10.73
N GLY A 8 -0.77 -19.07 11.08
CA GLY A 8 -0.73 -20.18 10.12
C GLY A 8 -2.00 -20.27 9.28
N GLY A 9 -2.23 -19.28 8.41
CA GLY A 9 -3.18 -19.34 7.31
C GLY A 9 -2.47 -19.80 6.03
N LYS A 10 -3.15 -20.62 5.21
CA LYS A 10 -2.64 -21.26 3.98
C LYS A 10 -1.71 -20.37 3.15
N VAL A 11 -0.63 -20.98 2.64
CA VAL A 11 0.30 -20.39 1.66
C VAL A 11 -0.48 -19.76 0.51
N GLN A 12 -0.56 -18.44 0.49
CA GLN A 12 -0.88 -17.68 -0.72
C GLN A 12 0.15 -18.08 -1.76
N THR A 13 -0.28 -18.53 -2.94
CA THR A 13 0.65 -18.69 -4.07
C THR A 13 1.14 -17.29 -4.43
N GLY A 14 2.33 -16.95 -3.91
CA GLY A 14 2.89 -15.61 -4.05
C GLY A 14 2.96 -15.17 -5.52
N LEU A 15 2.80 -13.85 -5.73
CA LEU A 15 2.99 -13.24 -7.04
C LEU A 15 4.47 -13.07 -7.39
N GLU A 16 5.38 -13.36 -6.47
CA GLU A 16 6.83 -13.19 -6.62
C GLU A 16 7.37 -13.86 -7.90
N GLY A 17 8.22 -13.13 -8.62
CA GLY A 17 8.81 -13.58 -9.89
C GLY A 17 7.90 -13.48 -11.11
N ARG A 18 6.60 -13.20 -10.93
CA ARG A 18 5.66 -13.06 -12.06
C ARG A 18 5.79 -11.69 -12.70
N THR A 19 5.53 -11.63 -14.01
CA THR A 19 5.30 -10.37 -14.72
C THR A 19 3.81 -10.22 -14.96
N ILE A 20 3.25 -9.09 -14.54
CA ILE A 20 1.81 -8.82 -14.52
C ILE A 20 1.55 -7.51 -15.27
N ASP A 21 0.56 -7.54 -16.14
CA ASP A 21 0.02 -6.36 -16.81
C ASP A 21 -1.13 -5.80 -15.96
N VAL A 22 -0.96 -4.59 -15.41
CA VAL A 22 -2.00 -3.86 -14.68
C VAL A 22 -2.34 -2.63 -15.50
N ARG A 23 -3.37 -2.76 -16.35
CA ARG A 23 -3.76 -1.78 -17.37
C ARG A 23 -2.57 -1.31 -18.22
N ASN A 24 -2.11 -0.08 -18.01
CA ASN A 24 -1.06 0.58 -18.78
C ASN A 24 0.34 0.42 -18.18
N VAL A 25 0.50 -0.41 -17.15
CA VAL A 25 1.78 -0.66 -16.49
C VAL A 25 2.07 -2.16 -16.47
N LYS A 26 3.22 -2.54 -17.02
CA LYS A 26 3.74 -3.90 -16.94
C LYS A 26 4.81 -3.96 -15.86
N ILE A 27 4.62 -4.81 -14.86
CA ILE A 27 5.51 -4.91 -13.71
C ILE A 27 6.02 -6.33 -13.51
N THR A 28 7.26 -6.47 -13.06
CA THR A 28 7.81 -7.73 -12.55
C THR A 28 7.81 -7.68 -11.02
N VAL A 29 7.09 -8.59 -10.40
CA VAL A 29 6.96 -8.70 -8.94
C VAL A 29 8.26 -9.28 -8.36
N ARG A 30 8.79 -8.63 -7.32
CA ARG A 30 9.96 -9.06 -6.57
C ARG A 30 9.51 -9.76 -5.28
N ASN A 31 9.96 -9.29 -4.13
CA ASN A 31 9.65 -9.85 -2.83
C ASN A 31 8.44 -9.18 -2.18
N ALA A 32 7.73 -9.92 -1.32
CA ALA A 32 6.80 -9.33 -0.37
C ALA A 32 7.53 -8.37 0.58
N ILE A 33 6.90 -7.23 0.86
CA ILE A 33 7.39 -6.19 1.79
C ILE A 33 6.43 -5.96 2.97
N ALA A 34 5.16 -6.36 2.85
CA ALA A 34 4.20 -6.40 3.94
C ALA A 34 3.13 -7.47 3.67
N GLN A 35 2.66 -8.15 4.70
CA GLN A 35 1.63 -9.19 4.58
C GLN A 35 0.58 -9.03 5.68
N GLY A 36 -0.68 -9.04 5.28
CA GLY A 36 -1.85 -9.13 6.15
C GLY A 36 -2.71 -10.35 5.81
N GLY A 37 -3.84 -10.52 6.50
CA GLY A 37 -4.68 -11.71 6.34
C GLY A 37 -5.28 -11.89 4.93
N PHE A 38 -5.62 -10.78 4.27
CA PHE A 38 -6.28 -10.78 2.94
C PHE A 38 -5.58 -9.88 1.93
N SER A 39 -4.42 -9.33 2.27
CA SER A 39 -3.65 -8.46 1.39
C SER A 39 -2.15 -8.68 1.57
N CYS A 40 -1.41 -8.56 0.48
CA CYS A 40 0.04 -8.59 0.47
C CYS A 40 0.55 -7.41 -0.36
N VAL A 41 1.58 -6.72 0.12
CA VAL A 41 2.28 -5.67 -0.62
C VAL A 41 3.63 -6.22 -1.07
N TYR A 42 3.92 -6.10 -2.35
CA TYR A 42 5.17 -6.52 -2.97
C TYR A 42 5.96 -5.33 -3.46
N LEU A 43 7.29 -5.42 -3.40
CA LEU A 43 8.14 -4.60 -4.26
C LEU A 43 7.99 -5.11 -5.70
N ALA A 44 7.85 -4.21 -6.66
CA ALA A 44 7.81 -4.52 -8.08
C ALA A 44 8.68 -3.54 -8.87
N CYS A 45 9.13 -3.96 -10.04
CA CYS A 45 9.87 -3.12 -10.98
C CYS A 45 9.08 -2.98 -12.27
N ASP A 46 9.20 -1.84 -12.94
CA ASP A 46 8.75 -1.71 -14.33
C ASP A 46 9.45 -2.76 -15.21
N ALA A 47 8.69 -3.45 -16.06
CA ALA A 47 9.22 -4.54 -16.89
C ALA A 47 10.17 -4.04 -17.98
N LEU A 48 10.02 -2.77 -18.42
CA LEU A 48 10.90 -2.16 -19.42
C LEU A 48 12.04 -1.37 -18.77
N HIS A 49 11.80 -0.80 -17.58
CA HIS A 49 12.75 0.04 -16.87
C HIS A 49 12.96 -0.43 -15.43
N SER A 50 13.84 -1.40 -15.22
CA SER A 50 14.05 -2.04 -13.91
C SER A 50 14.41 -1.10 -12.76
N SER A 51 14.97 0.09 -13.05
CA SER A 51 15.26 1.14 -12.07
C SER A 51 14.01 1.84 -11.53
N LYS A 52 12.88 1.78 -12.25
CA LYS A 52 11.61 2.33 -11.81
C LYS A 52 10.88 1.30 -10.96
N GLN A 53 10.77 1.60 -9.67
CA GLN A 53 10.17 0.72 -8.67
C GLN A 53 8.73 1.13 -8.35
N TYR A 54 7.93 0.14 -7.96
CA TYR A 54 6.55 0.29 -7.53
C TYR A 54 6.28 -0.55 -6.29
N ALA A 55 5.26 -0.16 -5.54
CA ALA A 55 4.61 -1.03 -4.56
C ALA A 55 3.36 -1.63 -5.22
N LEU A 56 3.26 -2.96 -5.26
CA LEU A 56 2.06 -3.67 -5.72
C LEU A 56 1.31 -4.19 -4.50
N LYS A 57 0.13 -3.63 -4.22
CA LYS A 57 -0.80 -4.18 -3.24
C LYS A 57 -1.76 -5.13 -3.93
N HIS A 58 -1.70 -6.40 -3.54
CA HIS A 58 -2.61 -7.46 -3.94
C HIS A 58 -3.62 -7.70 -2.82
N ILE A 59 -4.90 -7.74 -3.17
CA ILE A 59 -6.01 -7.88 -2.21
C ILE A 59 -6.94 -8.98 -2.71
N ILE A 60 -7.24 -9.96 -1.86
CA ILE A 60 -8.24 -10.99 -2.14
C ILE A 60 -9.56 -10.54 -1.52
N CYS A 61 -10.55 -10.30 -2.36
CA CYS A 61 -11.91 -9.92 -1.97
C CYS A 61 -12.79 -11.18 -1.99
N ASN A 62 -13.27 -11.58 -0.81
CA ASN A 62 -14.08 -12.79 -0.64
C ASN A 62 -15.58 -12.51 -0.79
N ASP A 63 -15.99 -11.25 -0.78
CA ASP A 63 -17.37 -10.80 -0.82
C ASP A 63 -17.49 -9.40 -1.48
N SER A 64 -18.72 -8.90 -1.62
CA SER A 64 -18.97 -7.57 -2.20
C SER A 64 -18.51 -6.44 -1.29
N GLU A 65 -18.55 -6.61 0.02
CA GLU A 65 -18.17 -5.57 0.98
C GLU A 65 -16.67 -5.27 0.93
N SER A 66 -15.84 -6.32 0.90
CA SER A 66 -14.39 -6.21 0.70
C SER A 66 -14.05 -5.56 -0.64
N LEU A 67 -14.77 -5.89 -1.71
CA LEU A 67 -14.62 -5.21 -2.99
C LEU A 67 -14.98 -3.73 -2.91
N ASP A 68 -16.10 -3.37 -2.26
CA ASP A 68 -16.52 -1.98 -2.09
C ASP A 68 -15.50 -1.15 -1.30
N LEU A 69 -14.86 -1.76 -0.30
CA LEU A 69 -13.77 -1.13 0.44
C LEU A 69 -12.55 -0.84 -0.45
N VAL A 70 -12.18 -1.80 -1.31
CA VAL A 70 -11.09 -1.59 -2.29
C VAL A 70 -11.45 -0.50 -3.30
N MET A 71 -12.68 -0.49 -3.81
CA MET A 71 -13.12 0.54 -4.76
C MET A 71 -13.13 1.94 -4.12
N LYS A 72 -13.53 2.05 -2.84
CA LYS A 72 -13.40 3.28 -2.07
C LYS A 72 -11.94 3.69 -1.90
N GLU A 73 -11.06 2.76 -1.56
CA GLU A 73 -9.61 3.02 -1.44
C GLU A 73 -9.05 3.59 -2.75
N ILE A 74 -9.34 2.95 -3.88
CA ILE A 74 -8.96 3.43 -5.23
C ILE A 74 -9.48 4.84 -5.49
N GLN A 75 -10.75 5.12 -5.15
CA GLN A 75 -11.35 6.44 -5.33
C GLN A 75 -10.62 7.50 -4.51
N VAL A 76 -10.34 7.23 -3.23
CA VAL A 76 -9.60 8.17 -2.35
C VAL A 76 -8.21 8.45 -2.91
N MET A 77 -7.47 7.42 -3.31
CA MET A 77 -6.13 7.60 -3.87
C MET A 77 -6.12 8.43 -5.16
N ASN A 78 -7.16 8.27 -6.00
CA ASN A 78 -7.30 9.08 -7.21
C ASN A 78 -7.64 10.54 -6.89
N LEU A 79 -8.50 10.81 -5.91
CA LEU A 79 -8.86 12.18 -5.49
C LEU A 79 -7.66 12.93 -4.91
N LEU A 80 -6.78 12.24 -4.18
CA LEU A 80 -5.61 12.83 -3.54
C LEU A 80 -4.35 12.78 -4.40
N LYS A 81 -4.47 12.34 -5.66
CA LYS A 81 -3.34 12.19 -6.57
C LYS A 81 -2.61 13.52 -6.73
N GLY A 82 -1.29 13.48 -6.53
CA GLY A 82 -0.42 14.66 -6.61
C GLY A 82 -0.19 15.38 -5.28
N HIS A 83 -0.89 15.02 -4.20
CA HIS A 83 -0.59 15.56 -2.88
C HIS A 83 0.80 15.10 -2.40
N ALA A 84 1.60 16.01 -1.83
CA ALA A 84 2.99 15.74 -1.46
C ALA A 84 3.15 14.66 -0.38
N ASN A 85 2.17 14.53 0.51
CA ASN A 85 2.20 13.58 1.64
C ASN A 85 1.35 12.30 1.42
N VAL A 86 0.80 12.09 0.21
CA VAL A 86 -0.01 10.91 -0.12
C VAL A 86 0.66 10.15 -1.25
N VAL A 87 0.77 8.82 -1.11
CA VAL A 87 1.27 7.95 -2.18
C VAL A 87 0.30 7.93 -3.36
N THR A 88 0.88 7.99 -4.53
CA THR A 88 0.19 8.03 -5.81
C THR A 88 -0.17 6.63 -6.27
N LEU A 89 -1.45 6.43 -6.55
CA LEU A 89 -1.91 5.30 -7.33
C LEU A 89 -1.51 5.51 -8.80
N VAL A 90 -0.71 4.60 -9.32
CA VAL A 90 -0.22 4.60 -10.70
C VAL A 90 -1.22 3.89 -11.61
N ALA A 91 -1.64 2.69 -11.22
CA ALA A 91 -2.60 1.88 -11.94
C ALA A 91 -3.34 0.94 -10.97
N HIS A 92 -4.50 0.45 -11.37
CA HIS A 92 -5.21 -0.59 -10.63
C HIS A 92 -6.01 -1.47 -11.57
N ASP A 93 -6.29 -2.70 -11.16
CA ASP A 93 -7.23 -3.59 -11.86
C ASP A 93 -7.88 -4.59 -10.89
N VAL A 94 -9.03 -5.14 -11.30
CA VAL A 94 -9.77 -6.16 -10.53
C VAL A 94 -10.06 -7.36 -11.41
N PHE A 95 -9.56 -8.51 -11.00
CA PHE A 95 -9.69 -9.78 -11.69
C PHE A 95 -10.77 -10.64 -11.05
N ASP A 96 -11.63 -11.22 -11.88
CA ASP A 96 -12.60 -12.22 -11.45
C ASP A 96 -11.94 -13.61 -11.47
N MET A 97 -11.83 -14.23 -10.30
CA MET A 97 -11.25 -15.57 -10.11
C MET A 97 -12.35 -16.62 -9.89
N GLY A 98 -13.59 -16.31 -10.24
CA GLY A 98 -14.77 -17.15 -10.08
C GLY A 98 -15.32 -17.13 -8.66
N ARG A 99 -14.58 -17.69 -7.70
CA ARG A 99 -15.02 -17.74 -6.28
C ARG A 99 -14.71 -16.46 -5.51
N THR A 100 -13.69 -15.74 -5.92
CA THR A 100 -13.20 -14.52 -5.28
C THR A 100 -12.86 -13.50 -6.36
N LYS A 101 -12.71 -12.25 -5.96
CA LYS A 101 -12.10 -11.21 -6.80
C LYS A 101 -10.74 -10.86 -6.27
N GLU A 102 -9.80 -10.57 -7.15
CA GLU A 102 -8.46 -10.13 -6.78
C GLU A 102 -8.22 -8.72 -7.30
N ALA A 103 -7.89 -7.79 -6.41
CA ALA A 103 -7.55 -6.43 -6.78
C ALA A 103 -6.04 -6.22 -6.72
N LEU A 104 -5.50 -5.57 -7.77
CA LEU A 104 -4.11 -5.15 -7.87
C LEU A 104 -4.05 -3.63 -7.90
N LEU A 105 -3.35 -3.03 -6.94
CA LEU A 105 -3.11 -1.60 -6.87
C LEU A 105 -1.61 -1.35 -7.01
N VAL A 106 -1.20 -0.72 -8.11
CA VAL A 106 0.19 -0.33 -8.38
C VAL A 106 0.39 1.11 -7.93
N MET A 107 1.34 1.31 -7.05
CA MET A 107 1.60 2.57 -6.37
C MET A 107 3.08 2.95 -6.51
N GLU A 108 3.41 4.22 -6.35
CA GLU A 108 4.82 4.58 -6.21
C GLU A 108 5.45 3.85 -5.00
N PHE A 109 6.71 3.47 -5.15
CA PHE A 109 7.46 2.87 -4.06
C PHE A 109 8.14 3.96 -3.23
N CYS A 110 7.92 3.95 -1.92
CA CYS A 110 8.66 4.78 -0.97
C CYS A 110 9.79 3.95 -0.38
N GLU A 111 11.05 4.28 -0.70
CA GLU A 111 12.24 3.56 -0.21
C GLU A 111 12.32 3.51 1.32
N LYS A 112 11.78 4.55 1.98
CA LYS A 112 11.73 4.65 3.44
C LYS A 112 10.29 4.60 3.89
N SER A 113 10.00 3.68 4.80
CA SER A 113 8.73 3.67 5.53
C SER A 113 8.93 4.25 6.91
N LEU A 114 7.87 4.83 7.50
CA LEU A 114 7.88 5.28 8.89
C LEU A 114 8.28 4.14 9.84
N VAL A 115 7.83 2.91 9.57
CA VAL A 115 8.19 1.71 10.34
C VAL A 115 9.70 1.47 10.29
N SER A 116 10.30 1.45 9.09
CA SER A 116 11.75 1.27 8.94
C SER A 116 12.55 2.38 9.62
N ALA A 117 12.06 3.62 9.57
CA ALA A 117 12.67 4.74 10.28
C ALA A 117 12.60 4.54 11.81
N MET A 118 11.47 4.05 12.32
CA MET A 118 11.27 3.76 13.74
C MET A 118 12.13 2.60 14.22
N GLU A 119 12.27 1.56 13.41
CA GLU A 119 13.14 0.41 13.72
C GLU A 119 14.62 0.79 13.73
N SER A 120 15.05 1.60 12.75
CA SER A 120 16.44 2.07 12.66
C SER A 120 16.89 2.92 13.86
N ARG A 121 15.94 3.53 14.57
CA ARG A 121 16.17 4.30 15.79
C ARG A 121 16.47 3.40 17.00
N GLY A 122 16.09 2.13 16.96
CA GLY A 122 16.19 1.21 18.09
C GLY A 122 15.40 1.70 19.31
N THR A 123 16.01 1.63 20.50
CA THR A 123 15.42 2.06 21.77
C THR A 123 15.52 3.56 22.03
N GLY A 124 16.18 4.31 21.15
CA GLY A 124 16.32 5.76 21.30
C GLY A 124 15.00 6.52 21.09
N TYR A 125 14.99 7.80 21.43
CA TYR A 125 13.89 8.73 21.13
C TYR A 125 14.14 9.46 19.80
N TYR A 126 13.08 9.91 19.16
CA TYR A 126 13.24 10.88 18.07
C TYR A 126 13.51 12.26 18.66
N GLU A 127 14.36 13.02 17.98
CA GLU A 127 14.40 14.47 18.19
C GLU A 127 13.00 15.05 17.97
N GLU A 128 12.58 15.95 18.85
CA GLU A 128 11.27 16.59 18.81
C GLU A 128 10.98 17.19 17.43
N LYS A 129 11.97 17.89 16.84
CA LYS A 129 11.88 18.45 15.49
C LYS A 129 11.56 17.39 14.43
N LYS A 130 12.19 16.22 14.50
CA LYS A 130 11.92 15.12 13.55
C LYS A 130 10.51 14.58 13.76
N ALA A 131 10.08 14.36 15.00
CA ALA A 131 8.73 13.90 15.30
C ALA A 131 7.65 14.88 14.79
N LEU A 132 7.85 16.19 14.99
CA LEU A 132 6.93 17.24 14.54
C LEU A 132 6.82 17.31 13.01
N LEU A 133 7.92 17.13 12.27
CA LEU A 133 7.88 17.11 10.81
C LEU A 133 7.04 15.95 10.27
N ILE A 134 7.22 14.75 10.85
CA ILE A 134 6.43 13.57 10.50
C ILE A 134 4.95 13.80 10.79
N PHE A 135 4.66 14.33 11.98
CA PHE A 135 3.29 14.61 12.39
C PHE A 135 2.62 15.64 11.47
N ARG A 136 3.33 16.73 11.14
CA ARG A 136 2.85 17.75 10.20
C ARG A 136 2.51 17.14 8.84
N ASP A 137 3.37 16.27 8.31
CA ASP A 137 3.16 15.66 7.00
C ASP A 137 1.96 14.72 6.98
N VAL A 138 1.75 13.96 8.06
CA VAL A 138 0.52 13.17 8.26
C VAL A 138 -0.71 14.08 8.37
N CYS A 139 -0.64 15.16 9.16
CA CYS A 139 -1.73 16.13 9.29
C CYS A 139 -2.10 16.78 7.95
N ASN A 140 -1.13 17.11 7.10
CA ASN A 140 -1.40 17.67 5.78
C ASN A 140 -2.19 16.71 4.89
N ALA A 141 -1.82 15.43 4.88
CA ALA A 141 -2.57 14.41 4.14
C ALA A 141 -3.99 14.23 4.69
N VAL A 142 -4.15 14.17 6.02
CA VAL A 142 -5.48 14.07 6.66
C VAL A 142 -6.32 15.31 6.38
N PHE A 143 -5.72 16.50 6.41
CA PHE A 143 -6.39 17.75 6.07
C PHE A 143 -6.92 17.72 4.62
N ALA A 144 -6.10 17.25 3.67
CA ALA A 144 -6.53 17.08 2.28
C ALA A 144 -7.71 16.11 2.13
N MET A 145 -7.78 15.05 2.95
CA MET A 145 -8.92 14.12 2.99
C MET A 145 -10.18 14.75 3.57
N HIS A 146 -10.05 15.50 4.67
CA HIS A 146 -11.17 16.19 5.31
C HIS A 146 -11.72 17.33 4.45
N GLY A 147 -10.89 17.92 3.57
CA GLY A 147 -11.30 18.95 2.62
C GLY A 147 -12.08 18.45 1.40
N GLN A 148 -12.24 17.13 1.22
CA GLN A 148 -13.06 16.58 0.14
C GLN A 148 -14.56 16.83 0.38
N SER A 149 -15.36 16.75 -0.69
CA SER A 149 -16.82 16.85 -0.60
C SER A 149 -17.48 15.60 -1.20
N PRO A 150 -18.05 14.69 -0.37
CA PRO A 150 -18.12 14.76 1.10
C PRO A 150 -16.74 14.54 1.78
N PRO A 151 -16.56 15.00 3.03
CA PRO A 151 -15.32 14.77 3.78
C PRO A 151 -14.99 13.29 3.93
N ILE A 152 -13.73 12.92 3.70
CA ILE A 152 -13.28 11.52 3.79
C ILE A 152 -12.62 11.30 5.15
N ALA A 153 -13.23 10.45 5.97
CA ALA A 153 -12.60 9.96 7.20
C ALA A 153 -11.74 8.72 6.89
N HIS A 154 -10.45 8.81 7.20
CA HIS A 154 -9.46 7.76 6.94
C HIS A 154 -9.84 6.40 7.55
N ARG A 155 -10.29 6.40 8.80
CA ARG A 155 -10.82 5.27 9.60
C ARG A 155 -9.96 4.01 9.71
N TYR A 156 -8.92 3.81 8.88
CA TYR A 156 -7.97 2.69 8.95
C TYR A 156 -6.59 3.14 8.46
N MET A 157 -5.72 3.56 9.39
CA MET A 157 -4.36 4.06 9.10
C MET A 157 -3.47 3.09 8.33
N GLU A 158 -3.81 1.79 8.29
CA GLU A 158 -3.06 0.75 7.59
C GLU A 158 -3.25 0.77 6.06
N SER A 159 -4.31 1.40 5.54
CA SER A 159 -4.65 1.36 4.11
C SER A 159 -4.12 2.54 3.29
N VAL A 160 -3.55 3.58 3.90
CA VAL A 160 -3.00 4.72 3.15
C VAL A 160 -1.51 4.83 3.40
N ILE A 161 -0.78 4.72 2.31
CA ILE A 161 0.66 4.83 2.27
C ILE A 161 0.97 6.33 2.27
N TYR A 162 1.32 6.87 3.43
CA TYR A 162 1.82 8.23 3.52
C TYR A 162 3.25 8.27 3.00
N ARG A 163 3.63 9.35 2.29
CA ARG A 163 5.05 9.59 2.02
C ARG A 163 5.74 10.01 3.33
N TYR A 164 6.87 9.37 3.63
CA TYR A 164 7.75 9.68 4.76
C TYR A 164 9.14 10.11 4.24
#